data_AF-A0A3N0ZVJ1-F1
#
_entry.id   AF-A0A3N0ZVJ1-F1
#
_cell.length_a   1.000
_cell.length_b   1.000
_cell.length_c   1.000
_cell.angle_alpha   90.00
_cell.angle_beta   90.00
_cell.angle_gamma   90.00
#
_symmetry.space_group_name_H-M   'P 1'
#
loop_
_entity.id
_entity.type
_entity.pdbx_description
1 polymer ?
#
loop_
_entity_poly.entity_id
_entity_poly.type
_entity_poly.pdbx_seq_one_letter_code
_entity_poly.pdbx_strand_id
1 'polypeptide(L)'
;IFLDPPYYSATKSALYGKNGNLHKSFNHERFAQTMSNCKHNWLITYDDSNYIRELFSFANILSWDLTYGMRNTNGNSTQIGKELFISNYLEAFPKQQQTSMFENKINKILPFSSQIVTSI
;
A
#
# COMPACT_ATOMS: atom_id res chain seq x y z
N ILE A 1 -8.34 7.94 -9.98
CA ILE A 1 -9.40 7.38 -9.11
C ILE A 1 -8.72 6.46 -8.11
N PHE A 2 -9.02 6.61 -6.83
CA PHE A 2 -8.53 5.72 -5.79
C PHE A 2 -9.71 4.87 -5.28
N LEU A 3 -9.53 3.56 -5.16
CA LEU A 3 -10.58 2.63 -4.76
C LEU A 3 -10.09 1.63 -3.71
N ASP A 4 -10.87 1.45 -2.64
CA ASP A 4 -10.58 0.52 -1.55
C ASP A 4 -11.80 -0.39 -1.32
N PRO A 5 -12.00 -1.41 -2.18
CA PRO A 5 -13.15 -2.30 -2.10
C PRO A 5 -13.08 -3.25 -0.90
N PRO A 6 -14.21 -3.90 -0.51
CA PRO A 6 -14.20 -4.92 0.52
C PRO A 6 -13.20 -6.04 0.19
N TYR A 7 -12.35 -6.40 1.16
CA TYR A 7 -11.32 -7.43 0.97
C TYR A 7 -11.94 -8.80 0.71
N TYR A 8 -11.28 -9.61 -0.13
CA TYR A 8 -11.79 -10.93 -0.47
C TYR A 8 -11.80 -11.84 0.76
N SER A 9 -10.76 -11.78 1.58
CA SER A 9 -10.68 -12.47 2.88
C SER A 9 -11.82 -12.10 3.83
N ALA A 10 -12.32 -10.86 3.80
CA ALA A 10 -13.46 -10.41 4.62
C ALA A 10 -14.81 -10.97 4.14
N THR A 11 -14.87 -11.66 3.00
CA THR A 11 -16.07 -12.42 2.59
C THR A 11 -16.24 -13.69 3.42
N LYS A 12 -15.14 -14.25 3.97
CA LYS A 12 -15.16 -15.48 4.79
C LYS A 12 -15.55 -15.22 6.23
N SER A 13 -15.21 -14.05 6.76
CA SER A 13 -15.56 -13.64 8.11
C SER A 13 -16.76 -12.70 8.03
N ALA A 14 -17.88 -13.03 8.66
CA ALA A 14 -19.12 -12.24 8.60
C ALA A 14 -19.03 -10.85 9.28
N LEU A 15 -17.85 -10.21 9.29
CA LEU A 15 -17.58 -8.90 9.88
C LEU A 15 -18.38 -7.77 9.24
N TYR A 16 -18.87 -7.95 8.01
CA TYR A 16 -19.78 -7.01 7.36
C TYR A 16 -21.17 -7.65 7.18
N GLY A 17 -22.01 -7.54 8.20
CA GLY A 17 -23.42 -7.94 8.12
C GLY A 17 -24.14 -7.97 9.46
N LYS A 18 -24.98 -6.96 9.74
CA LYS A 18 -25.96 -7.03 10.83
C LYS A 18 -27.28 -7.55 10.24
N ASN A 19 -27.75 -8.69 10.73
CA ASN A 19 -29.05 -9.29 10.38
C ASN A 19 -29.25 -9.67 8.90
N GLY A 20 -28.25 -10.25 8.26
CA GLY A 20 -28.43 -11.21 7.16
C GLY A 20 -29.07 -10.75 5.85
N ASN A 21 -29.40 -9.47 5.67
CA ASN A 21 -30.25 -9.06 4.54
C ASN A 21 -29.72 -7.94 3.63
N LEU A 22 -28.50 -7.44 3.80
CA LEU A 22 -27.93 -6.46 2.86
C LEU A 22 -26.42 -6.70 2.67
N HIS A 23 -26.02 -6.92 1.41
CA HIS A 23 -24.63 -6.91 0.87
C HIS A 23 -23.67 -8.07 1.20
N LYS A 24 -24.08 -9.32 0.98
CA LYS A 24 -23.18 -10.50 1.08
C LYS A 24 -22.28 -10.80 -0.13
N SER A 25 -22.29 -10.00 -1.19
CA SER A 25 -21.45 -10.31 -2.35
C SER A 25 -21.06 -9.03 -3.08
N PHE A 26 -20.00 -8.36 -2.61
CA PHE A 26 -19.25 -7.51 -3.53
C PHE A 26 -18.78 -8.42 -4.68
N ASN A 27 -19.23 -8.14 -5.90
CA ASN A 27 -18.86 -8.95 -7.04
C ASN A 27 -17.49 -8.49 -7.55
N HIS A 28 -16.44 -9.15 -7.05
CA HIS A 28 -15.06 -8.87 -7.40
C HIS A 28 -14.83 -8.98 -8.92
N GLU A 29 -15.44 -9.95 -9.59
CA GLU A 29 -15.28 -10.16 -11.03
C GLU A 29 -15.86 -9.01 -11.84
N ARG A 30 -17.09 -8.60 -11.53
CA ARG A 30 -17.73 -7.43 -12.15
C ARG A 30 -16.91 -6.17 -11.90
N PHE A 31 -16.35 -6.02 -10.69
CA PHE A 31 -15.50 -4.90 -10.37
C PHE A 31 -14.24 -4.89 -11.26
N ALA A 32 -13.50 -6.00 -11.34
CA ALA A 32 -12.33 -6.11 -12.19
C ALA A 32 -12.65 -5.88 -13.68
N GLN A 33 -13.77 -6.42 -14.18
CA GLN A 33 -14.27 -6.15 -15.54
C GLN A 33 -14.60 -4.68 -15.77
N THR A 34 -15.13 -3.99 -14.75
CA THR A 34 -15.40 -2.55 -14.85
C THR A 34 -14.08 -1.78 -14.92
N MET A 35 -13.09 -2.18 -14.12
CA MET A 35 -11.78 -1.52 -14.06
C MET A 35 -10.95 -1.77 -15.32
N SER A 36 -11.05 -2.95 -15.95
CA SER A 36 -10.37 -3.24 -17.23
C SER A 36 -10.87 -2.37 -18.38
N ASN A 37 -12.14 -1.94 -18.34
CA ASN A 37 -12.74 -1.03 -19.31
C ASN A 37 -12.58 0.46 -18.95
N CYS A 38 -12.08 0.76 -17.74
CA CYS A 38 -11.94 2.13 -17.26
C CYS A 38 -10.69 2.80 -17.84
N LYS A 39 -10.89 3.87 -18.63
CA LYS A 39 -9.80 4.64 -19.27
C LYS A 39 -9.12 5.65 -18.36
N HIS A 40 -9.72 5.98 -17.20
CA HIS A 40 -9.11 6.90 -16.25
C HIS A 40 -7.96 6.23 -15.52
N ASN A 41 -7.00 7.01 -15.05
CA ASN A 41 -5.95 6.50 -14.17
C ASN A 41 -6.58 6.05 -12.84
N TRP A 42 -6.31 4.82 -12.43
CA TRP A 42 -6.83 4.28 -11.18
C TRP A 42 -5.79 3.50 -10.37
N LEU A 43 -6.00 3.51 -9.06
CA LEU A 43 -5.21 2.80 -8.06
C LEU A 43 -6.19 2.11 -7.10
N ILE A 44 -5.98 0.82 -6.87
CA ILE A 44 -6.79 -0.02 -6.01
C ILE A 44 -5.90 -0.60 -4.90
N THR A 45 -6.40 -0.59 -3.67
CA THR A 45 -5.83 -1.33 -2.53
C THR A 45 -6.59 -2.63 -2.32
N TYR A 46 -5.88 -3.71 -2.01
CA TYR A 46 -6.47 -5.04 -1.89
C TYR A 46 -5.68 -5.98 -0.97
N ASP A 47 -6.33 -7.00 -0.39
CA ASP A 47 -5.61 -8.11 0.25
C ASP A 47 -4.88 -9.00 -0.77
N ASP A 48 -3.65 -9.40 -0.43
CA ASP A 48 -2.85 -10.27 -1.28
C ASP A 48 -3.38 -11.71 -1.25
N SER A 49 -3.99 -12.12 -2.36
CA SER A 49 -4.38 -13.50 -2.62
C SER A 49 -4.20 -13.85 -4.09
N ASN A 50 -3.96 -15.14 -4.37
CA ASN A 50 -3.84 -15.62 -5.75
C ASN A 50 -5.08 -15.27 -6.59
N TYR A 51 -6.27 -15.39 -6.01
CA TYR A 51 -7.53 -15.02 -6.65
C TYR A 51 -7.53 -13.56 -7.14
N ILE A 52 -7.13 -12.62 -6.29
CA ILE A 52 -7.09 -11.20 -6.66
C ILE A 52 -6.00 -10.91 -7.69
N ARG A 53 -4.84 -11.57 -7.59
CA ARG A 53 -3.77 -11.45 -8.59
C ARG A 53 -4.21 -11.94 -9.97
N GLU A 54 -4.91 -13.07 -10.03
CA GLU A 54 -5.47 -13.59 -11.27
C GLU A 54 -6.55 -12.65 -11.82
N LEU A 55 -7.42 -12.14 -10.96
CA LEU A 55 -8.54 -11.29 -11.35
C LEU A 55 -8.11 -9.95 -11.97
N PHE A 56 -6.99 -9.42 -11.50
CA PHE A 56 -6.40 -8.16 -11.97
C PHE A 56 -5.14 -8.37 -12.81
N SER A 57 -4.93 -9.56 -13.40
CA SER A 57 -3.72 -9.88 -14.18
C SER A 57 -3.50 -8.99 -15.41
N PHE A 58 -4.50 -8.19 -15.79
CA PHE A 58 -4.44 -7.20 -16.85
C PHE A 58 -3.80 -5.86 -16.43
N ALA A 59 -3.47 -5.68 -15.15
CA ALA A 59 -2.97 -4.44 -14.58
C ALA A 59 -1.62 -4.63 -13.88
N ASN A 60 -0.98 -3.52 -13.53
CA ASN A 60 0.24 -3.55 -12.73
C ASN A 60 -0.11 -3.87 -11.29
N ILE A 61 0.55 -4.88 -10.71
CA ILE A 61 0.33 -5.33 -9.34
C ILE A 61 1.63 -5.17 -8.56
N LEU A 62 1.60 -4.30 -7.56
CA LEU A 62 2.72 -4.03 -6.66
C LEU A 62 2.39 -4.59 -5.28
N SER A 63 3.25 -5.49 -4.79
CA SER A 63 3.10 -6.04 -3.43
C SER A 63 3.71 -5.08 -2.42
N TRP A 64 2.96 -4.78 -1.37
CA TRP A 64 3.38 -3.96 -0.26
C TRP A 64 3.34 -4.80 1.02
N ASP A 65 4.54 -5.15 1.48
CA ASP A 65 4.74 -5.78 2.77
C ASP A 65 4.94 -4.68 3.81
N LEU A 66 3.97 -4.50 4.71
CA LEU A 66 4.11 -3.57 5.84
C LEU A 66 5.05 -4.18 6.88
N THR A 67 6.36 -4.18 6.61
CA THR A 67 7.37 -4.53 7.59
C THR A 67 7.46 -3.36 8.58
N TYR A 68 6.57 -3.33 9.57
CA TYR A 68 6.65 -2.35 10.65
C TYR A 68 8.06 -2.41 11.26
N GLY A 69 8.82 -1.33 11.13
CA GLY A 69 10.24 -1.25 11.54
C GLY A 69 10.51 -1.33 13.04
N MET A 70 9.57 -1.82 13.86
CA MET A 70 9.72 -1.96 15.32
C MET A 70 8.84 -3.08 15.89
N ARG A 71 9.04 -4.34 15.49
CA ARG A 71 8.51 -5.48 16.25
C ARG A 71 9.64 -6.44 16.61
N ASN A 72 9.95 -6.49 17.91
CA ASN A 72 10.77 -7.55 18.49
C ASN A 72 10.09 -8.89 18.20
N THR A 73 10.83 -9.77 17.54
CA THR A 73 10.42 -11.13 17.17
C THR A 73 10.24 -11.98 18.42
N ASN A 74 9.09 -11.88 19.07
CA ASN A 74 8.57 -12.96 19.91
C ASN A 74 7.71 -13.84 19.02
N GLY A 75 8.18 -15.08 18.86
CA GLY A 75 7.69 -16.04 17.87
C GLY A 75 6.18 -16.27 17.91
N ASN A 76 5.67 -16.67 16.74
CA ASN A 76 4.39 -17.35 16.52
C ASN A 76 3.15 -16.49 16.21
N SER A 77 3.30 -15.36 15.52
CA SER A 77 2.20 -14.80 14.70
C SER A 77 2.73 -13.82 13.65
N THR A 78 3.12 -14.34 12.48
CA THR A 78 3.41 -13.54 11.28
C THR A 78 2.10 -13.15 10.59
N GLN A 79 1.31 -12.29 11.21
CA GLN A 79 0.26 -11.59 10.48
C GLN A 79 0.90 -10.41 9.75
N ILE A 80 1.75 -10.73 8.77
CA ILE A 80 2.18 -9.79 7.75
C ILE A 80 0.92 -9.50 6.94
N GLY A 81 0.31 -8.34 7.15
CA GLY A 81 -0.70 -7.83 6.24
C GLY A 81 -0.01 -7.62 4.89
N LYS A 82 -0.21 -8.56 3.96
CA LYS A 82 0.25 -8.44 2.59
C LYS A 82 -0.82 -7.69 1.81
N GLU A 83 -0.48 -6.49 1.38
CA GLU A 83 -1.38 -5.63 0.63
C GLU A 83 -0.92 -5.52 -0.82
N LEU A 84 -1.87 -5.41 -1.74
CA LEU A 84 -1.62 -5.19 -3.16
C LEU A 84 -2.05 -3.77 -3.53
N PHE A 85 -1.15 -3.07 -4.22
CA PHE A 85 -1.48 -1.88 -5.00
C PHE A 85 -1.64 -2.29 -6.46
N ILE A 86 -2.85 -2.16 -6.98
CA ILE A 86 -3.21 -2.56 -8.35
C ILE A 86 -3.53 -1.29 -9.15
N SER A 87 -2.90 -1.12 -10.31
CA SER A 87 -3.05 0.11 -11.10
C SER A 87 -2.89 -0.09 -12.61
N ASN A 88 -3.61 0.69 -13.41
CA ASN A 88 -3.39 0.77 -14.86
C ASN A 88 -2.30 1.77 -15.29
N TYR A 89 -1.68 2.50 -14.36
CA TYR A 89 -0.68 3.53 -14.68
C TYR A 89 0.60 3.44 -13.84
N LEU A 90 0.55 2.79 -12.67
CA LEU A 90 1.69 2.71 -11.76
C LEU A 90 2.45 1.39 -11.96
N GLU A 91 3.60 1.44 -12.62
CA GLU A 91 4.43 0.25 -12.91
C GLU A 91 5.40 -0.12 -11.77
N ALA A 92 5.75 0.85 -10.93
CA ALA A 92 6.65 0.65 -9.78
C ALA A 92 6.40 1.72 -8.72
N PHE A 93 6.76 1.43 -7.46
CA PHE A 93 6.72 2.44 -6.42
C PHE A 93 7.71 3.56 -6.73
N PRO A 94 7.31 4.84 -6.59
CA PRO A 94 8.24 5.95 -6.73
C PRO A 94 9.35 5.78 -5.69
N LYS A 95 10.61 5.92 -6.14
CA LYS A 95 11.74 5.97 -5.21
C LYS A 95 11.48 7.09 -4.22
N GLN A 96 11.53 6.79 -2.92
CA GLN A 96 11.42 7.79 -1.88
C GLN A 96 12.56 8.81 -2.07
N GLN A 97 12.26 9.93 -2.73
CA GLN A 97 13.10 11.11 -2.62
C GLN A 97 12.81 11.64 -1.23
N GLN A 98 13.76 11.48 -0.32
CA GLN A 98 13.72 12.12 0.98
C GLN A 98 13.54 13.62 0.71
N THR A 99 12.33 14.14 0.94
CA THR A 99 12.09 15.57 0.80
C THR A 99 12.96 16.23 1.85
N SER A 100 14.02 16.92 1.43
CA SER A 100 14.94 17.71 2.25
C SER A 100 14.27 18.91 2.97
N MET A 101 12.94 18.87 3.14
CA MET A 101 12.14 19.89 3.85
C MET A 101 12.66 20.15 5.28
N PHE A 102 13.42 19.21 5.87
CA PHE A 102 14.05 19.40 7.17
C PHE A 102 15.55 19.75 7.12
N GLU A 103 16.25 19.60 6.00
CA GLU A 103 17.68 19.97 5.89
C GLU A 103 17.88 21.48 5.79
N ASN A 104 16.96 22.19 5.12
CA ASN A 104 17.06 23.64 4.95
C ASN A 104 16.79 24.47 6.22
N LYS A 105 16.37 23.84 7.33
CA LYS A 105 16.17 24.53 8.62
C LYS A 105 17.40 24.45 9.53
N ILE A 106 18.26 23.44 9.37
CA ILE A 106 19.51 23.32 10.14
C ILE A 106 20.53 24.37 9.67
N ASN A 107 20.67 24.57 8.35
CA ASN A 107 21.65 25.52 7.79
C ASN A 107 21.28 27.00 7.99
N LYS A 108 20.07 27.32 8.48
CA LYS A 108 19.68 28.69 8.84
C LYS A 108 19.81 29.01 10.33
N ILE A 109 20.06 28.02 11.19
CA ILE A 109 20.07 28.21 12.66
C ILE A 109 21.51 28.21 13.23
N LEU A 110 22.53 27.79 12.47
CA LEU A 110 23.92 27.91 12.89
C LEU A 110 24.82 28.45 11.76
N PRO A 111 25.01 29.77 11.63
CA PRO A 111 26.12 30.30 10.86
C PRO A 111 27.36 30.33 11.76
N PHE A 112 28.42 29.64 11.35
CA PHE A 112 29.77 29.64 11.95
C PHE A 112 29.87 29.00 13.35
N SER A 113 30.74 28.02 13.58
CA SER A 113 32.18 28.10 13.37
C SER A 113 32.81 26.79 12.86
N SER A 114 33.53 26.90 11.74
CA SER A 114 34.63 26.02 11.39
C SER A 114 35.93 26.64 11.89
N GLN A 115 36.59 25.98 12.84
CA GLN A 115 38.03 26.01 13.22
C GLN A 115 38.06 25.33 14.60
N ILE A 116 38.68 24.16 14.78
CA ILE A 116 40.13 23.96 14.97
C ILE A 116 40.48 22.51 14.54
N VAL A 117 41.26 22.36 13.46
CA VAL A 117 42.67 21.87 13.38
C VAL A 117 42.88 20.33 13.41
N THR A 118 43.30 19.87 12.23
CA THR A 118 44.17 18.76 11.79
C THR A 118 45.17 18.14 12.79
N SER A 119 45.31 16.80 12.70
CA SER A 119 46.44 15.91 13.14
C SER A 119 46.83 15.98 14.63
N ILE A 120 47.01 14.88 15.37
CA ILE A 120 47.82 13.66 15.17
C ILE A 120 47.11 12.50 15.88
#